data_AF-A0A1V5M5D5-F1
#
_entry.id   AF-A0A1V5M5D5-F1
#
_cell.length_a   1.000
_cell.length_b   1.000
_cell.length_c   1.000
_cell.angle_alpha   90.00
_cell.angle_beta   90.00
_cell.angle_gamma   90.00
#
_symmetry.space_group_name_H-M   'P 1'
#
loop_
_entity.id
_entity.type
_entity.pdbx_description
1 polymer ?
#
loop_
_entity_poly.entity_id
_entity_poly.type
_entity_poly.pdbx_seq_one_letter_code
_entity_poly.pdbx_strand_id
1 'polypeptide(L)'
;MLELASQGLVPAAAYGNRKSFQGNVSYIKDLPLEVTDLLYDPQTSGGLLFAVQPEHSEDCLKALALVGIEASCIGHFEEGIPGHIDIKP
;
A
#
# COMPACT_ATOMS: atom_id res chain seq x y z
N MET A 1 8.61 7.53 -8.77
CA MET A 1 7.22 7.18 -9.12
C MET A 1 6.26 8.32 -8.83
N LEU A 2 6.22 8.85 -7.60
CA LEU A 2 5.34 9.99 -7.25
C LEU A 2 5.53 11.20 -8.18
N GLU A 3 6.77 11.53 -8.52
CA GLU A 3 7.09 12.59 -9.49
C GLU A 3 6.49 12.33 -10.88
N LEU A 4 6.57 11.09 -11.37
CA LEU A 4 5.97 10.70 -12.67
C LEU A 4 4.44 10.73 -12.62
N ALA A 5 3.85 10.24 -11.52
CA ALA A 5 2.41 10.30 -11.30
C ALA A 5 1.91 11.75 -11.23
N SER A 6 2.66 12.65 -10.60
CA SER A 6 2.33 14.10 -10.56
C SER A 6 2.35 14.75 -11.96
N GLN A 7 3.07 14.15 -12.91
CA GLN A 7 3.09 14.53 -14.32
C GLN A 7 2.02 13.79 -15.16
N GLY A 8 1.17 12.96 -14.53
CA GLY A 8 0.14 12.17 -15.19
C GLY A 8 0.67 10.91 -15.91
N LEU A 9 1.91 10.52 -15.67
CA LEU A 9 2.53 9.34 -16.28
C LEU A 9 2.24 8.10 -15.43
N VAL A 10 1.04 7.55 -15.57
CA VAL A 10 0.56 6.38 -14.83
C VAL A 10 0.23 5.23 -15.80
N PRO A 11 0.62 3.97 -15.51
CA PRO A 11 0.28 2.84 -16.36
C PRO A 11 -1.24 2.65 -16.49
N ALA A 12 -1.72 2.33 -17.69
CA ALA A 12 -3.15 2.10 -17.92
C ALA A 12 -3.74 0.99 -17.02
N ALA A 13 -2.92 0.01 -16.65
CA ALA A 13 -3.31 -1.07 -15.74
C ALA A 13 -3.64 -0.57 -14.31
N ALA A 14 -3.12 0.59 -13.87
CA ALA A 14 -3.49 1.18 -12.59
C ALA A 14 -4.98 1.53 -12.53
N TYR A 15 -5.56 2.00 -13.64
CA TYR A 15 -7.01 2.23 -13.74
C TYR A 15 -7.82 0.93 -13.63
N GLY A 16 -7.28 -0.17 -14.17
CA GLY A 16 -7.84 -1.51 -14.00
C GLY A 16 -7.89 -1.94 -12.54
N ASN A 17 -6.78 -1.78 -11.82
CA ASN A 17 -6.70 -2.05 -10.38
C ASN A 17 -7.70 -1.19 -9.60
N ARG A 18 -7.73 0.12 -9.86
CA ARG A 18 -8.69 1.04 -9.23
C ARG A 18 -10.12 0.59 -9.43
N LYS A 19 -10.51 0.26 -10.67
CA LYS A 19 -11.87 -0.21 -10.97
C LYS A 19 -12.24 -1.48 -10.20
N SER A 20 -11.30 -2.41 -10.05
CA SER A 20 -11.52 -3.69 -9.35
C SER A 20 -11.64 -3.53 -7.84
N PHE A 21 -10.87 -2.62 -7.22
CA PHE A 21 -10.74 -2.55 -5.76
C PHE A 21 -11.39 -1.33 -5.11
N GLN A 22 -11.81 -0.31 -5.88
CA GLN A 22 -12.44 0.91 -5.32
C GLN A 22 -13.67 0.65 -4.43
N GLY A 23 -14.36 -0.48 -4.60
CA GLY A 23 -15.50 -0.85 -3.76
C GLY A 23 -15.12 -1.33 -2.35
N ASN A 24 -13.84 -1.64 -2.12
CA ASN A 24 -13.29 -2.17 -0.88
C ASN A 24 -12.40 -1.17 -0.13
N VAL A 25 -12.33 0.08 -0.59
CA VAL A 25 -11.41 1.09 -0.04
C VAL A 25 -12.18 2.34 0.38
N SER A 26 -11.91 2.85 1.59
CA SER A 26 -12.48 4.12 2.09
C SER A 26 -11.41 5.17 2.33
N TYR A 27 -11.85 6.44 2.37
CA TYR A 27 -11.04 7.66 2.63
C TYR A 27 -9.92 7.96 1.63
N ILE A 28 -9.63 7.07 0.68
CA ILE A 28 -8.64 7.28 -0.38
C ILE A 28 -8.90 8.54 -1.23
N LYS A 29 -10.16 8.99 -1.33
CA LYS A 29 -10.52 10.22 -2.04
C LYS A 29 -10.02 11.51 -1.37
N ASP A 30 -9.61 11.42 -0.11
CA ASP A 30 -9.11 12.55 0.68
C ASP A 30 -7.59 12.74 0.45
N LEU A 31 -6.95 11.83 -0.28
CA LEU A 31 -5.55 11.91 -0.69
C LEU A 31 -5.37 12.63 -2.04
N PRO A 32 -4.19 13.22 -2.30
CA PRO A 32 -3.81 13.73 -3.62
C PRO A 32 -3.88 12.64 -4.70
N LEU A 33 -4.27 13.01 -5.92
CA LEU A 33 -4.49 12.06 -7.02
C LEU A 33 -3.25 11.22 -7.29
N GLU A 34 -2.06 11.83 -7.30
CA GLU A 34 -0.79 11.17 -7.53
C GLU A 34 -0.45 10.11 -6.48
N VAL A 35 -0.93 10.28 -5.24
CA VAL A 35 -0.80 9.28 -4.17
C VAL A 35 -1.79 8.15 -4.40
N THR A 36 -3.05 8.47 -4.76
CA THR A 36 -4.05 7.44 -5.08
C THR A 36 -3.64 6.61 -6.30
N ASP A 37 -3.06 7.24 -7.32
CA ASP A 37 -2.59 6.56 -8.52
C ASP A 37 -1.39 5.66 -8.20
N LEU A 38 -0.50 6.08 -7.29
CA LEU A 38 0.59 5.25 -6.79
C LEU A 38 0.08 4.00 -6.05
N LEU A 39 -0.97 4.12 -5.24
CA LEU A 39 -1.55 2.98 -4.50
C LEU A 39 -2.15 1.90 -5.43
N TYR A 40 -2.55 2.27 -6.64
CA TYR A 40 -3.07 1.35 -7.64
C TYR A 40 -2.04 0.93 -8.69
N ASP A 41 -0.79 1.40 -8.60
CA ASP A 41 0.26 1.14 -9.58
C ASP A 41 0.66 -0.35 -9.62
N PRO A 42 0.62 -1.02 -10.78
CA PRO A 42 1.06 -2.40 -10.89
C PRO A 42 2.57 -2.53 -10.68
N GLN A 43 2.97 -3.20 -9.61
CA GLN A 43 4.38 -3.48 -9.33
C GLN A 43 4.87 -4.71 -10.11
N THR A 44 5.89 -4.54 -10.95
CA THR A 44 6.64 -5.69 -11.53
C THR A 44 7.76 -6.07 -10.57
N SER A 45 7.81 -7.34 -10.16
CA SER A 45 8.78 -7.82 -9.17
C SER A 45 8.78 -7.01 -7.86
N GLY A 46 7.58 -6.67 -7.37
CA GLY A 46 7.40 -5.94 -6.12
C GLY A 46 7.92 -6.71 -4.89
N GLY A 47 7.91 -6.02 -3.75
CA GLY A 47 8.29 -6.61 -2.47
C GLY A 47 7.28 -7.61 -1.91
N LEU A 48 7.60 -8.16 -0.74
CA LEU A 48 6.68 -8.99 0.02
C LEU A 48 5.79 -8.11 0.91
N LEU A 49 4.50 -8.42 0.95
CA LEU A 49 3.55 -7.91 1.93
C LEU A 49 3.07 -9.07 2.80
N PHE A 50 3.26 -8.96 4.11
CA PHE A 50 2.87 -10.00 5.06
C PHE A 50 2.43 -9.39 6.40
N ALA A 51 1.69 -10.19 7.16
CA ALA A 51 1.21 -9.82 8.49
C ALA A 51 2.06 -10.50 9.57
N VAL A 52 2.28 -9.80 10.67
CA VAL A 52 2.90 -10.33 11.89
C VAL A 52 2.04 -9.95 13.08
N GLN A 53 2.14 -10.73 14.15
CA GLN A 53 1.48 -10.35 15.40
C GLN A 53 2.07 -9.03 15.93
N PRO A 54 1.24 -8.14 16.51
CA PRO A 54 1.68 -6.80 16.92
C PRO A 54 2.92 -6.80 17.80
N GLU A 55 2.99 -7.72 18.76
CA GLU A 55 4.09 -7.88 19.71
C GLU A 55 5.42 -8.31 19.06
N HIS A 56 5.40 -8.80 17.81
CA HIS A 56 6.61 -9.17 17.06
C HIS A 56 6.99 -8.14 15.98
N SER A 57 6.20 -7.09 15.78
CA SER A 57 6.37 -6.15 14.65
C SER A 57 7.73 -5.44 14.66
N GLU A 58 8.13 -4.88 15.80
CA GLU A 58 9.42 -4.19 15.94
C GLU A 58 10.62 -5.14 15.78
N ASP A 59 10.54 -6.32 16.40
CA ASP A 59 11.64 -7.29 16.36
C ASP A 59 11.80 -7.88 14.96
N CYS A 60 10.70 -8.06 14.22
CA CYS A 60 10.73 -8.43 12.81
C CYS A 60 11.45 -7.38 11.97
N LEU A 61 11.11 -6.10 12.13
CA LEU A 61 11.77 -5.00 11.40
C LEU A 61 13.27 -4.93 11.72
N LYS A 62 13.65 -5.08 12.99
CA LYS A 62 15.06 -5.12 13.41
C LYS A 62 15.79 -6.31 12.78
N ALA A 63 15.20 -7.51 12.80
CA ALA A 63 15.79 -8.70 12.21
C ALA A 63 15.99 -8.57 10.70
N LEU A 64 15.03 -7.99 9.97
CA LEU A 64 15.16 -7.73 8.54
C LEU A 64 16.27 -6.71 8.25
N ALA A 65 16.32 -5.62 9.01
CA ALA A 65 17.37 -4.61 8.87
C ALA A 65 18.78 -5.20 9.12
N LEU A 66 18.93 -6.10 10.10
CA LEU A 66 20.22 -6.76 10.40
C LEU A 66 20.76 -7.60 9.24
N VAL A 67 19.89 -8.15 8.39
CA VAL A 67 20.28 -8.90 7.19
C VAL A 67 20.28 -8.03 5.92
N GLY A 68 20.13 -6.71 6.07
CA GLY A 68 20.17 -5.75 4.97
C GLY A 68 18.89 -5.71 4.12
N ILE A 69 17.76 -6.18 4.65
CA ILE A 69 16.46 -6.09 3.98
C ILE A 69 15.72 -4.86 4.50
N GLU A 70 15.41 -3.93 3.60
CA GLU A 70 14.55 -2.79 3.91
C GLU A 70 13.10 -3.25 4.04
N ALA A 71 12.45 -2.82 5.13
CA ALA A 71 11.05 -3.14 5.41
C ALA A 71 10.39 -1.98 6.15
N SER A 72 9.06 -1.91 6.08
CA SER A 72 8.27 -0.87 6.74
C SER A 72 6.94 -1.43 7.22
N CYS A 73 6.51 -1.02 8.41
CA CYS A 73 5.14 -1.24 8.86
C CYS A 73 4.25 -0.19 8.21
N ILE A 74 3.33 -0.62 7.35
CA ILE A 74 2.48 0.27 6.54
C ILE A 74 1.01 0.28 6.96
N GLY A 75 0.68 -0.38 8.08
CA GLY A 75 -0.67 -0.46 8.61
C GLY A 75 -0.86 -1.62 9.58
N HIS A 76 -2.10 -1.83 9.98
CA HIS A 76 -2.49 -2.90 10.91
C HIS A 76 -3.90 -3.38 10.59
N PHE A 77 -4.23 -4.58 11.08
CA PHE A 77 -5.59 -5.12 10.98
C PHE A 77 -6.43 -4.64 12.17
N GLU A 78 -7.68 -4.30 11.91
CA GLU A 78 -8.69 -3.99 12.91
C GLU A 78 -9.93 -4.88 12.67
N GLU A 79 -10.78 -5.00 13.69
CA GLU A 79 -12.10 -5.62 13.50
C GLU A 79 -12.95 -4.74 12.57
N GLY A 80 -13.59 -5.35 11.58
CA GLY A 80 -14.34 -4.61 10.56
C GLY A 80 -14.86 -5.48 9.43
N ILE A 81 -15.08 -4.85 8.27
CA ILE A 81 -15.59 -5.53 7.07
C ILE A 81 -14.45 -6.36 6.44
N PRO A 82 -14.61 -7.68 6.24
CA PRO A 82 -13.57 -8.50 5.62
C PRO A 82 -13.17 -8.00 4.23
N GLY A 83 -11.85 -7.89 4.00
CA GLY A 83 -11.31 -7.42 2.73
C GLY A 83 -11.45 -5.92 2.47
N HIS A 84 -11.85 -5.14 3.47
CA HIS A 84 -11.96 -3.68 3.37
C HIS A 84 -10.70 -2.99 3.91
N ILE A 85 -10.30 -1.89 3.28
CA ILE A 85 -9.11 -1.12 3.62
C ILE A 85 -9.46 0.35 3.80
N ASP A 86 -9.12 0.91 4.95
CA ASP A 86 -9.23 2.34 5.22
C ASP A 86 -7.88 3.03 4.97
N ILE A 87 -7.82 3.92 3.99
CA ILE A 87 -6.60 4.69 3.68
C ILE A 87 -6.72 6.07 4.31
N LYS A 88 -6.11 6.24 5.48
CA LYS A 88 -6.13 7.51 6.22
C LYS A 88 -5.11 8.50 5.62
N PRO A 89 -5.44 9.79 5.51
CA PRO A 89 -4.53 10.84 5.03
C PRO A 89 -3.35 11.11 5.97
#